data_AF-A0A3B0PFP8-F1
#
_entry.id   AF-A0A3B0PFP8-F1
#
_cell.length_a   1.000
_cell.length_b   1.000
_cell.length_c   1.000
_cell.angle_alpha   90.00
_cell.angle_beta   90.00
_cell.angle_gamma   90.00
#
_symmetry.space_group_name_H-M   'P 1'
#
loop_
_entity.id
_entity.type
_entity.pdbx_description
1 polymer ?
#
loop_
_entity_poly.entity_id
_entity_poly.type
_entity_poly.pdbx_seq_one_letter_code
_entity_poly.pdbx_strand_id
1 'polypeptide(L)'
;MIKKIEFFLYESQYKNEIDCIVLGYPLRMDLSKSPRTFMVEKFKKRLEAIIPIEIVLQDERQSTIAAENILFEAGLNGKQRKQKKDALAAQIILEDFLKKESNK
;
A
#
# COMPACT_ATOMS: atom_id res chain seq x y z
N MET A 1 13.03 -1.49 -6.34
CA MET A 1 11.87 -0.91 -5.61
C MET A 1 12.22 0.46 -5.05
N ILE A 2 13.26 0.60 -4.21
CA ILE A 2 13.70 1.90 -3.66
C ILE A 2 13.98 2.94 -4.75
N LYS A 3 14.78 2.61 -5.79
CA LYS A 3 15.02 3.50 -6.94
C LYS A 3 13.77 4.02 -7.64
N LYS A 4 12.68 3.23 -7.66
CA LYS A 4 11.40 3.70 -8.23
C LYS A 4 10.76 4.75 -7.34
N ILE A 5 10.86 4.58 -6.03
CA ILE A 5 10.37 5.57 -5.06
C ILE A 5 11.18 6.85 -5.20
N GLU A 6 12.51 6.77 -5.21
CA GLU A 6 13.39 7.93 -5.44
C GLU A 6 13.06 8.67 -6.74
N PHE A 7 12.83 7.93 -7.83
CA PHE A 7 12.38 8.52 -9.10
C PHE A 7 11.07 9.29 -8.93
N PHE A 8 10.06 8.72 -8.24
CA PHE A 8 8.79 9.42 -8.01
C PHE A 8 8.95 10.65 -7.12
N LEU A 9 9.83 10.60 -6.12
CA LEU A 9 10.05 11.71 -5.20
C LEU A 9 10.85 12.86 -5.81
N TYR A 10 11.86 12.56 -6.63
CA TYR A 10 12.86 13.57 -7.02
C TYR A 10 12.96 13.82 -8.53
N GLU A 11 12.58 12.85 -9.37
CA GLU A 11 12.78 12.91 -10.82
C GLU A 11 11.48 12.98 -11.62
N SER A 12 10.35 12.63 -11.01
CA SER A 12 9.07 12.58 -11.71
C SER A 12 8.50 13.98 -11.95
N GLN A 13 7.78 14.14 -13.05
CA GLN A 13 7.09 15.40 -13.38
C GLN A 13 5.80 15.62 -12.56
N TYR A 14 5.65 14.94 -11.41
CA TYR A 14 4.51 15.19 -10.53
C TYR A 14 4.58 16.64 -10.04
N LYS A 15 3.49 17.37 -10.25
CA LYS A 15 3.42 18.82 -9.97
C LYS A 15 3.30 19.15 -8.48
N ASN A 16 3.02 18.16 -7.65
CA ASN A 16 2.69 18.33 -6.25
C ASN A 16 3.74 17.64 -5.38
N GLU A 17 3.99 18.23 -4.21
CA GLU A 17 4.80 17.62 -3.16
C GLU A 17 4.11 16.35 -2.62
N ILE A 18 4.91 15.40 -2.15
CA ILE A 18 4.43 14.14 -1.58
C ILE A 18 4.55 14.23 -0.06
N ASP A 19 3.40 14.33 0.62
CA ASP A 19 3.36 14.52 2.07
C ASP A 19 3.78 13.27 2.86
N CYS A 20 3.35 12.09 2.40
CA CYS A 20 3.64 10.82 3.05
C CYS A 20 3.63 9.63 2.08
N ILE A 21 4.24 8.53 2.51
CA ILE A 21 4.19 7.22 1.86
C ILE A 21 3.36 6.27 2.72
N VAL A 22 2.29 5.74 2.16
CA VAL A 22 1.45 4.74 2.83
C VAL A 22 1.93 3.33 2.46
N LEU A 23 2.33 2.56 3.46
CA LEU A 23 2.63 1.14 3.33
C LEU A 23 1.52 0.36 3.99
N GLY A 24 0.92 -0.57 3.26
CA GLY A 24 -0.08 -1.41 3.89
C GLY A 24 0.55 -2.45 4.84
N TYR A 25 -0.17 -2.75 5.91
CA TYR A 25 0.29 -3.46 7.10
C TYR A 25 -0.55 -4.73 7.27
N PRO A 26 -0.06 -5.87 6.76
CA PRO A 26 -0.82 -7.11 6.71
C PRO A 26 -0.81 -7.78 8.09
N LEU A 27 -1.74 -7.38 8.95
CA LEU A 27 -2.01 -8.05 10.22
C LEU A 27 -2.94 -9.23 10.03
N ARG A 28 -2.85 -10.23 10.91
CA ARG A 28 -3.88 -11.26 11.01
C ARG A 28 -5.15 -10.66 11.60
N MET A 29 -6.28 -11.38 11.46
CA MET A 29 -7.57 -10.93 11.98
C MET A 29 -7.56 -10.65 13.49
N ASP A 30 -6.77 -11.42 14.24
CA ASP A 30 -6.54 -11.28 15.68
C ASP A 30 -5.48 -10.21 16.05
N LEU A 31 -5.07 -9.36 15.09
CA LEU A 31 -4.00 -8.36 15.21
C LEU A 31 -2.59 -8.95 15.41
N SER A 32 -2.42 -10.27 15.35
CA SER A 32 -1.09 -10.87 15.45
C SER A 32 -0.25 -10.61 14.20
N LYS A 33 1.07 -10.52 14.40
CA LYS A 33 2.03 -10.31 13.31
C LYS A 33 2.34 -11.63 12.59
N SER A 34 2.43 -11.55 11.28
CA SER A 34 2.86 -12.63 10.39
C SER A 34 4.30 -12.39 9.89
N PRO A 35 4.97 -13.38 9.29
CA PRO A 35 6.26 -13.17 8.61
C PRO A 35 6.22 -12.01 7.61
N ARG A 36 5.10 -11.82 6.91
CA ARG A 36 4.90 -10.72 5.97
C ARG A 36 4.83 -9.36 6.67
N THR A 37 4.19 -9.30 7.84
CA THR A 37 4.17 -8.10 8.69
C THR A 37 5.58 -7.66 9.05
N PHE A 38 6.43 -8.60 9.48
CA PHE A 38 7.83 -8.30 9.80
C PHE A 38 8.65 -7.87 8.58
N MET A 39 8.37 -8.42 7.40
CA MET A 39 9.00 -7.95 6.15
C MET A 39 8.63 -6.49 5.83
N VAL A 40 7.37 -6.11 6.01
CA VAL A 40 6.90 -4.73 5.85
C VAL A 40 7.58 -3.81 6.86
N GLU A 41 7.66 -4.19 8.14
CA GLU A 41 8.35 -3.40 9.17
C GLU A 41 9.83 -3.19 8.85
N LYS A 42 10.52 -4.23 8.39
CA LYS A 42 11.92 -4.13 7.95
C LYS A 42 12.06 -3.22 6.73
N PHE A 43 11.11 -3.28 5.80
CA PHE A 43 11.11 -2.42 4.63
C PHE A 43 10.86 -0.95 5.00
N LYS A 44 9.89 -0.68 5.87
CA LYS A 44 9.64 0.65 6.45
C LYS A 44 10.92 1.24 7.04
N LYS A 45 11.60 0.50 7.93
CA LYS A 45 12.86 0.96 8.54
C LYS A 45 13.95 1.30 7.52
N ARG A 46 14.03 0.54 6.42
CA ARG A 46 14.99 0.81 5.34
C ARG A 46 14.63 2.07 4.56
N LEU A 47 13.34 2.34 4.37
CA LEU A 47 12.89 3.55 3.69
C LEU A 47 13.07 4.78 4.58
N GLU A 48 12.72 4.71 5.86
CA GLU A 48 12.91 5.81 6.84
C GLU A 48 14.39 6.22 6.95
N ALA A 49 15.33 5.29 6.75
CA ALA A 49 16.75 5.58 6.78
C ALA A 49 17.27 6.35 5.54
N ILE A 50 16.49 6.40 4.45
CA ILE A 50 16.93 6.93 3.14
C ILE A 50 16.05 8.10 2.70
N ILE A 51 14.78 8.11 3.10
CA ILE A 51 13.77 9.02 2.61
C ILE A 51 13.29 9.90 3.76
N PRO A 52 13.38 11.24 3.66
CA PRO A 52 12.96 12.18 4.69
C PRO A 52 11.46 12.51 4.59
N ILE A 53 10.62 11.52 4.27
CA ILE A 53 9.16 11.67 4.13
C ILE A 53 8.50 10.71 5.12
N GLU A 54 7.37 11.11 5.70
CA GLU A 54 6.65 10.28 6.66
C GLU A 54 6.21 8.96 6.02
N ILE A 55 6.44 7.85 6.72
CA ILE A 55 6.03 6.51 6.27
C ILE A 55 4.98 5.94 7.21
N VAL A 56 3.74 5.91 6.73
CA VAL A 56 2.57 5.48 7.50
C VAL A 56 2.29 4.01 7.24
N LEU A 57 1.95 3.26 8.29
CA LEU A 57 1.46 1.89 8.19
C LEU A 57 -0.07 1.88 8.22
N GLN A 58 -0.71 1.36 7.18
CA GLN A 58 -2.16 1.27 7.09
C GLN A 58 -2.63 -0.17 7.18
N ASP A 59 -3.53 -0.47 8.13
CA ASP A 59 -4.11 -1.81 8.30
C ASP A 59 -4.78 -2.33 7.01
N GLU A 60 -4.32 -3.48 6.51
CA GLU A 60 -4.74 -4.11 5.25
C GLU A 60 -5.84 -5.18 5.41
N ARG A 61 -6.36 -5.45 6.62
CA ARG A 61 -7.18 -6.64 6.90
C ARG A 61 -8.43 -6.83 6.02
N GLN A 62 -9.00 -5.75 5.48
CA GLN A 62 -10.18 -5.82 4.60
C GLN A 62 -9.84 -5.70 3.10
N SER A 63 -8.61 -5.33 2.74
CA SER A 63 -8.28 -4.99 1.36
C SER A 63 -8.18 -6.20 0.44
N THR A 64 -7.73 -7.35 0.95
CA THR A 64 -7.52 -8.54 0.11
C THR A 64 -8.83 -9.19 -0.33
N ILE A 65 -9.79 -9.34 0.58
CA ILE A 65 -11.12 -9.90 0.26
C ILE A 65 -11.89 -8.93 -0.63
N ALA A 66 -11.88 -7.63 -0.32
CA ALA A 66 -12.51 -6.62 -1.14
C ALA A 66 -11.93 -6.59 -2.57
N ALA A 67 -10.61 -6.60 -2.72
CA ALA A 67 -9.94 -6.62 -4.02
C ALA A 67 -10.28 -7.88 -4.84
N GLU A 68 -10.34 -9.05 -4.19
CA GLU A 68 -10.70 -10.30 -4.86
C GLU A 68 -12.15 -10.30 -5.36
N ASN A 69 -13.09 -9.79 -4.54
CA ASN A 69 -14.49 -9.65 -4.93
C ASN A 69 -14.66 -8.67 -6.09
N ILE A 70 -14.04 -7.49 -6.03
CA ILE A 70 -14.10 -6.49 -7.11
C ILE A 70 -13.56 -7.07 -8.43
N LEU A 71 -12.43 -7.77 -8.38
CA LEU A 71 -11.82 -8.38 -9.58
C LEU A 71 -12.63 -9.55 -10.13
N PHE A 72 -13.36 -10.27 -9.27
CA PHE A 72 -14.28 -11.33 -9.67
C PHE A 72 -15.52 -10.75 -10.36
N GLU A 73 -16.14 -9.73 -9.76
CA GLU A 73 -17.31 -9.02 -10.32
C GLU A 73 -16.99 -8.33 -11.66
N ALA A 74 -15.76 -7.85 -11.83
CA ALA A 74 -15.29 -7.26 -13.08
C ALA A 74 -15.12 -8.25 -14.25
N GLY A 75 -15.43 -9.54 -14.05
CA GLY A 75 -15.39 -10.57 -15.11
C GLY A 75 -13.99 -10.90 -15.63
N LEU A 76 -12.94 -10.45 -14.93
CA LEU A 76 -11.55 -10.66 -15.34
C LEU A 76 -11.13 -12.11 -15.13
N ASN A 77 -10.43 -12.69 -16.12
CA ASN A 77 -9.88 -14.03 -15.99
C ASN A 77 -8.71 -14.08 -14.99
N GLY A 78 -8.37 -15.27 -14.46
CA GLY A 78 -7.39 -15.41 -13.38
C GLY A 78 -6.01 -14.78 -13.66
N LYS A 79 -5.58 -14.75 -14.93
CA LYS A 79 -4.32 -14.13 -15.35
C LYS A 79 -4.38 -12.60 -15.26
N GLN A 80 -5.48 -12.00 -15.72
CA GLN A 80 -5.72 -10.56 -15.61
C GLN A 80 -5.87 -10.12 -14.14
N ARG A 81 -6.55 -10.92 -13.31
CA ARG A 81 -6.70 -10.64 -11.87
C ARG A 81 -5.34 -10.56 -11.18
N LYS A 82 -4.42 -11.51 -11.46
CA LYS A 82 -3.09 -11.52 -10.84
C LYS A 82 -2.24 -10.29 -11.18
N GLN A 83 -2.38 -9.74 -12.40
CA GLN A 83 -1.64 -8.53 -12.80
C GLN A 83 -2.19 -7.26 -12.15
N LYS A 84 -3.52 -7.16 -11.98
CA LYS A 84 -4.16 -5.96 -11.44
C LYS A 84 -4.29 -5.96 -9.92
N LYS A 85 -4.17 -7.12 -9.27
CA LYS A 85 -4.35 -7.28 -7.82
C LYS A 85 -3.48 -6.33 -7.00
N ASP A 86 -2.20 -6.19 -7.34
CA ASP A 86 -1.28 -5.37 -6.55
C ASP A 86 -1.61 -3.88 -6.64
N ALA A 87 -1.96 -3.38 -7.83
CA ALA A 87 -2.35 -1.99 -8.04
C ALA A 87 -3.70 -1.67 -7.37
N LEU A 88 -4.67 -2.60 -7.47
CA LEU A 88 -5.97 -2.45 -6.83
C LEU A 88 -5.85 -2.48 -5.31
N ALA A 89 -5.04 -3.38 -4.76
CA ALA A 89 -4.77 -3.44 -3.33
C ALA A 89 -4.15 -2.12 -2.83
N ALA A 90 -3.15 -1.59 -3.55
CA ALA A 90 -2.54 -0.30 -3.23
C ALA A 90 -3.55 0.86 -3.27
N GLN A 91 -4.46 0.87 -4.26
CA GLN A 91 -5.53 1.85 -4.34
C GLN A 91 -6.48 1.77 -3.13
N ILE A 92 -6.95 0.58 -2.78
CA ILE A 92 -7.86 0.38 -1.63
C ILE A 92 -7.19 0.83 -0.32
N ILE A 93 -5.92 0.49 -0.12
CA ILE A 93 -5.14 0.91 1.05
C ILE A 93 -5.08 2.44 1.15
N LEU A 94 -4.82 3.10 0.02
CA LEU A 94 -4.76 4.57 -0.03
C LEU A 94 -6.13 5.20 0.24
N GLU A 95 -7.19 4.68 -0.36
CA GLU A 95 -8.57 5.16 -0.10
C GLU A 95 -8.95 5.02 1.38
N ASP A 96 -8.62 3.88 2.01
CA ASP A 96 -8.88 3.64 3.43
C ASP A 96 -8.05 4.56 4.34
N PHE A 97 -6.83 4.93 3.92
CA PHE A 97 -6.01 5.91 4.64
C PHE A 97 -6.62 7.31 4.55
N LEU A 98 -6.95 7.77 3.33
CA LEU A 98 -7.52 9.10 3.10
C LEU A 98 -8.86 9.27 3.83
N LYS A 99 -9.73 8.25 3.82
CA LYS A 99 -10.99 8.28 4.58
C LYS A 99 -10.78 8.44 6.09
N LYS A 100 -9.73 7.84 6.66
CA LYS A 100 -9.43 8.00 8.10
C LYS A 100 -8.96 9.42 8.42
N GLU A 101 -8.11 10.00 7.57
CA GLU A 101 -7.62 11.37 7.76
C GLU A 101 -8.72 12.41 7.54
N SER A 102 -9.63 12.21 6.58
CA SER A 102 -10.76 13.14 6.36
C SER A 102 -11.83 13.13 7.46
N ASN A 103 -11.84 12.12 8.33
CA ASN A 103 -12.79 11.99 9.44
C ASN A 103 -12.19 12.42 10.80
N LYS A 104 -10.98 12.99 10.81
CA LYS A 104 -10.40 13.68 11.97
C LYS A 104 -10.79 15.16 11.95
#